data_AF-A0A2J8V8D8-F1
#
_entry.id   AF-A0A2J8V8D8-F1
#
_cell.length_a   1.000
_cell.length_b   1.000
_cell.length_c   1.000
_cell.angle_alpha   90.00
_cell.angle_beta   90.00
_cell.angle_gamma   90.00
#
_symmetry.space_group_name_H-M   'P 1'
#
loop_
_entity.id
_entity.type
_entity.pdbx_description
1 polymer ?
#
loop_
_entity_poly.entity_id
_entity_poly.type
_entity_poly.pdbx_seq_one_letter_code
_entity_poly.pdbx_strand_id
1 'polypeptide(L)'
;MPKVKALQCALALEISSVTCPGVVLKDKEDIYLSICVFGQYKKTQCVPATFPLVFNARMVFEKVFPEAVDPGDVVTQLEYDTAVFELIQLVPPGYLSCSG
;
A
#
# COMPACT_ATOMS: atom_id res chain seq x y z
N MET A 1 -12.02 -35.88 6.89
CA MET A 1 -12.22 -34.43 7.09
C MET A 1 -12.82 -33.85 5.82
N PRO A 2 -13.96 -33.15 5.86
CA PRO A 2 -14.53 -32.55 4.65
C PRO A 2 -13.63 -31.41 4.15
N LYS A 3 -13.44 -31.31 2.83
CA LYS A 3 -12.74 -30.19 2.20
C LYS A 3 -13.66 -28.97 2.26
N VAL A 4 -13.37 -28.02 3.14
CA VAL A 4 -14.05 -26.71 3.15
C VAL A 4 -13.60 -25.96 1.90
N LYS A 5 -14.56 -25.53 1.07
CA LYS A 5 -14.27 -24.63 -0.05
C LYS A 5 -14.17 -23.22 0.53
N ALA A 6 -13.07 -22.55 0.27
CA ALA A 6 -12.86 -21.15 0.64
C ALA A 6 -12.73 -20.32 -0.64
N LEU A 7 -13.17 -19.06 -0.58
CA LEU A 7 -12.99 -18.12 -1.68
C LEU A 7 -11.70 -17.33 -1.51
N GLN A 8 -11.04 -17.04 -2.62
CA GLN A 8 -9.84 -16.20 -2.66
C GLN A 8 -10.14 -14.97 -3.50
N CYS A 9 -9.84 -13.79 -2.95
CA CYS A 9 -9.86 -12.53 -3.68
C CYS A 9 -8.43 -12.10 -3.97
N ALA A 10 -8.17 -11.64 -5.19
CA ALA A 10 -6.91 -11.05 -5.60
C ALA A 10 -7.15 -9.62 -6.10
N LEU A 11 -6.44 -8.64 -5.52
CA LEU A 11 -6.41 -7.26 -6.01
C LEU A 11 -5.10 -7.04 -6.75
N ALA A 12 -5.20 -6.76 -8.06
CA ALA A 12 -4.09 -6.22 -8.84
C ALA A 12 -4.13 -4.69 -8.79
N LEU A 13 -3.06 -4.09 -8.28
CA LEU A 13 -2.92 -2.66 -8.11
C LEU A 13 -1.77 -2.13 -8.96
N GLU A 14 -2.06 -1.11 -9.76
CA GLU A 14 -1.11 -0.41 -10.61
C GLU A 14 -1.07 1.07 -10.20
N ILE A 15 0.12 1.56 -9.86
CA ILE A 15 0.35 2.94 -9.43
C ILE A 15 1.35 3.57 -10.39
N SER A 16 0.88 4.51 -11.21
CA SER A 16 1.73 5.25 -12.14
C SER A 16 2.51 6.35 -11.41
N SER A 17 1.80 7.32 -10.84
CA SER A 17 2.41 8.48 -10.20
C SER A 17 1.49 9.16 -9.18
N VAL A 18 2.09 9.90 -8.25
CA VAL A 18 1.39 10.85 -7.37
C VAL A 18 1.78 12.27 -7.79
N THR A 19 0.78 13.13 -8.01
CA THR A 19 0.99 14.52 -8.44
C THR A 19 0.44 15.48 -7.40
N CYS A 20 1.17 16.55 -7.09
CA CYS A 20 0.69 17.62 -6.22
C CYS A 20 1.17 18.99 -6.74
N PRO A 21 0.41 19.63 -7.66
CA PRO A 21 0.83 20.90 -8.25
C PRO A 21 0.99 22.01 -7.21
N GLY A 22 2.04 22.83 -7.35
CA GLY A 22 2.29 23.98 -6.48
C GLY A 22 2.91 23.62 -5.11
N VAL A 23 3.13 22.34 -4.82
CA VAL A 23 3.78 21.89 -3.60
C VAL A 23 5.25 21.58 -3.86
N VAL A 24 6.10 22.11 -2.98
CA VAL A 24 7.52 21.77 -2.91
C VAL A 24 7.75 21.05 -1.58
N LEU A 25 8.30 19.85 -1.65
CA LEU A 25 8.67 19.08 -0.48
C LEU A 25 9.91 19.74 0.16
N LYS A 26 9.86 19.96 1.47
CA LYS A 26 10.94 20.66 2.19
C LYS A 26 12.20 19.80 2.28
N ASP A 27 11.99 18.52 2.54
CA ASP A 27 13.06 17.54 2.62
C ASP A 27 13.35 16.97 1.22
N LYS A 28 14.62 16.60 0.99
CA LYS A 28 15.09 16.09 -0.31
C LYS A 28 15.25 14.57 -0.34
N GLU A 29 15.05 13.91 0.80
CA GLU A 29 15.17 12.47 0.92
C GLU A 29 14.11 11.76 0.09
N ASP A 30 14.46 10.57 -0.39
CA ASP A 30 13.57 9.82 -1.26
C ASP A 30 12.25 9.46 -0.56
N ILE A 31 11.22 9.29 -1.38
CA ILE A 31 9.87 8.96 -0.98
C ILE A 31 9.50 7.59 -1.52
N TYR A 32 8.74 6.83 -0.75
CA TYR A 32 8.07 5.62 -1.22
C TYR A 32 6.60 5.61 -0.79
N LEU A 33 5.80 4.78 -1.45
CA LEU A 33 4.44 4.47 -1.00
C LEU A 33 4.44 3.20 -0.16
N SER A 34 3.82 3.25 1.02
CA SER A 34 3.41 2.10 1.80
C SER A 34 1.92 1.85 1.54
N ILE A 35 1.58 0.65 1.08
CA ILE A 35 0.22 0.27 0.73
C ILE A 35 -0.20 -0.87 1.63
N CYS A 36 -1.31 -0.70 2.36
CA CYS A 36 -1.98 -1.75 3.10
C CYS A 36 -3.30 -2.10 2.42
N VAL A 37 -3.47 -3.35 2.03
CA VAL A 37 -4.72 -3.90 1.52
C VAL A 37 -4.89 -5.27 2.14
N PHE A 38 -6.11 -5.65 2.56
CA PHE A 38 -6.37 -6.96 3.16
C PHE A 38 -5.52 -7.22 4.42
N GLY A 39 -5.11 -6.15 5.13
CA GLY A 39 -4.18 -6.21 6.26
C GLY A 39 -2.73 -6.53 5.88
N GLN A 40 -2.39 -6.61 4.60
CA GLN A 40 -1.05 -6.89 4.10
C GLN A 40 -0.38 -5.61 3.63
N TYR A 41 0.87 -5.42 4.03
CA TYR A 41 1.67 -4.26 3.65
C TYR A 41 2.63 -4.60 2.51
N LYS A 42 2.66 -3.73 1.49
CA LYS A 42 3.65 -3.72 0.42
C LYS A 42 4.16 -2.31 0.20
N LYS A 43 5.39 -2.18 -0.30
CA LYS A 43 6.04 -0.89 -0.53
C LYS A 43 6.53 -0.79 -1.97
N THR A 44 6.52 0.42 -2.51
CA THR A 44 7.18 0.72 -3.79
C THR A 44 8.69 0.85 -3.59
N GLN A 45 9.41 0.94 -4.70
CA GLN A 45 10.76 1.48 -4.67
C GLN A 45 10.72 2.97 -4.27
N CYS A 46 11.83 3.45 -3.73
CA CYS A 46 12.05 4.85 -3.43
C CYS A 46 12.21 5.65 -4.72
N VAL A 47 11.68 6.88 -4.73
CA VAL A 47 11.78 7.83 -5.83
C VAL A 47 12.17 9.21 -5.29
N PRO A 48 12.79 10.07 -6.12
CA PRO A 48 13.15 11.42 -5.68
C PRO A 48 11.93 12.22 -5.18
N ALA A 49 12.11 13.01 -4.13
CA ALA A 49 11.09 13.90 -3.56
C ALA A 49 10.78 15.13 -4.44
N THR A 50 10.42 14.90 -5.70
CA THR A 50 10.05 15.95 -6.65
C THR A 50 8.81 15.54 -7.41
N PHE A 51 7.74 16.32 -7.30
CA PHE A 51 6.51 16.05 -8.03
C PHE A 51 6.68 16.25 -9.54
N PRO A 52 6.08 15.39 -10.39
CA PRO A 52 5.30 14.21 -10.02
C PRO A 52 6.18 13.04 -9.52
N LEU A 53 5.74 12.37 -8.46
CA LEU A 53 6.41 11.18 -7.92
C LEU A 53 6.02 9.98 -8.78
N VAL A 54 6.90 9.55 -9.68
CA VAL A 54 6.64 8.49 -10.66
C VAL A 54 7.09 7.14 -10.10
N PHE A 55 6.14 6.25 -9.80
CA PHE A 55 6.40 4.94 -9.21
C PHE A 55 6.39 3.80 -10.24
N ASN A 56 5.49 3.85 -11.23
CA ASN A 56 5.25 2.76 -12.19
C ASN A 56 5.23 1.37 -11.55
N ALA A 57 4.58 1.28 -10.38
CA ALA A 57 4.58 0.08 -9.55
C ALA A 57 3.38 -0.81 -9.85
N ARG A 58 3.61 -2.12 -9.87
CA ARG A 58 2.56 -3.14 -9.94
C ARG A 58 2.69 -4.09 -8.76
N MET A 59 1.59 -4.36 -8.10
CA MET A 59 1.53 -5.28 -6.96
C MET A 59 0.21 -6.05 -6.93
N VAL A 60 0.24 -7.25 -6.36
CA VAL A 60 -0.94 -8.12 -6.21
C VAL A 60 -1.12 -8.45 -4.73
N PHE A 61 -2.31 -8.24 -4.19
CA PHE A 61 -2.69 -8.64 -2.83
C PHE A 61 -3.69 -9.78 -2.89
N GLU A 62 -3.53 -10.80 -2.06
CA GLU A 62 -4.40 -11.97 -2.07
C GLU A 62 -4.92 -12.27 -0.67
N LYS A 63 -6.22 -12.45 -0.51
CA LYS A 63 -6.83 -12.82 0.77
C LYS A 63 -7.76 -14.00 0.56
N VAL A 64 -7.61 -15.00 1.42
CA VAL A 64 -8.53 -16.13 1.52
C VAL A 64 -9.60 -15.77 2.55
N PHE A 65 -10.86 -16.00 2.18
CA PHE A 65 -12.05 -15.80 2.99
C PHE A 65 -12.59 -17.18 3.37
N PRO A 66 -12.12 -17.77 4.49
CA PRO A 66 -12.46 -19.15 4.85
C PRO A 66 -13.94 -19.35 5.18
N GLU A 67 -14.60 -18.31 5.69
CA GLU A 67 -16.02 -18.33 6.06
C GLU A 67 -16.96 -17.92 4.91
N ALA A 68 -16.42 -17.49 3.77
CA ALA A 68 -17.24 -17.08 2.64
C ALA A 68 -17.70 -18.31 1.84
N VAL A 69 -19.02 -18.46 1.72
CA VAL A 69 -19.67 -19.55 0.96
C VAL A 69 -19.90 -19.12 -0.49
N ASP A 70 -20.18 -17.83 -0.71
CA ASP A 70 -20.37 -17.24 -2.02
C ASP A 70 -19.70 -15.86 -2.16
N PRO A 71 -19.58 -15.29 -3.37
CA PRO A 71 -18.93 -14.00 -3.57
C PRO A 71 -19.59 -12.83 -2.82
N GLY A 72 -20.88 -12.90 -2.49
CA GLY A 72 -21.58 -11.90 -1.69
C GLY A 72 -21.00 -11.78 -0.29
N ASP A 73 -20.67 -12.90 0.35
CA ASP A 73 -20.00 -12.91 1.66
C ASP A 73 -18.64 -12.21 1.63
N VAL A 74 -17.90 -12.35 0.52
CA VAL A 74 -16.63 -11.65 0.30
C VAL A 74 -16.87 -10.15 0.20
N VAL A 75 -17.88 -9.73 -0.57
CA VAL A 75 -18.23 -8.30 -0.71
C VAL A 75 -18.59 -7.68 0.64
N THR A 76 -19.45 -8.34 1.44
CA THR A 76 -19.82 -7.86 2.78
C THR A 76 -18.60 -7.72 3.70
N GLN A 77 -17.64 -8.63 3.62
CA GLN A 77 -16.40 -8.50 4.41
C GLN A 77 -15.51 -7.37 3.90
N LEU A 78 -15.47 -7.13 2.58
CA LEU A 78 -14.70 -6.06 1.97
C LEU A 78 -15.27 -4.66 2.27
N GLU A 79 -16.56 -4.52 2.56
CA GLU A 79 -17.18 -3.25 2.96
C GLU A 79 -16.55 -2.66 4.24
N TYR A 80 -16.01 -3.51 5.10
CA TYR A 80 -15.32 -3.10 6.33
C TYR A 80 -13.79 -3.09 6.19
N ASP A 81 -13.23 -3.58 5.09
CA ASP A 81 -11.78 -3.60 4.84
C ASP A 81 -11.34 -2.23 4.32
N THR A 82 -10.33 -1.64 4.96
CA THR A 82 -9.79 -0.33 4.55
C THR A 82 -8.46 -0.52 3.85
N ALA A 83 -8.36 0.00 2.63
CA ALA A 83 -7.09 0.14 1.95
C ALA A 83 -6.42 1.46 2.38
N VAL A 84 -5.16 1.38 2.82
CA VAL A 84 -4.38 2.53 3.28
C VAL A 84 -3.20 2.75 2.34
N PHE A 85 -3.01 4.00 1.92
CA PHE A 85 -1.90 4.43 1.07
C PHE A 85 -1.19 5.58 1.76
N GLU A 86 0.06 5.35 2.17
CA GLU A 86 0.86 6.32 2.89
C GLU A 86 2.05 6.73 2.04
N LEU A 87 2.21 8.03 1.85
CA LEU A 87 3.37 8.62 1.23
C LEU A 87 4.41 8.91 2.31
N ILE A 88 5.51 8.16 2.32
CA ILE A 88 6.52 8.22 3.38
C ILE A 88 7.81 8.77 2.81
N GLN A 89 8.29 9.87 3.40
CA GLN A 89 9.60 10.42 3.13
C GLN A 89 10.64 9.85 4.11
N LEU A 90 11.77 9.39 3.58
CA LEU A 90 12.85 8.86 4.41
C LEU A 90 13.45 9.95 5.29
N VAL A 91 13.99 9.53 6.43
CA VAL A 91 14.75 10.41 7.34
C VAL A 91 16.20 9.91 7.35
N PRO A 92 17.20 10.79 7.20
CA PRO A 92 18.59 10.37 7.24
C PRO A 92 18.94 9.78 8.61
N PRO A 93 19.74 8.70 8.67
CA PRO A 93 20.10 8.05 9.94
C PRO A 93 20.83 8.97 10.94
N GLY A 94 21.41 10.09 10.49
CA GLY A 94 22.11 11.07 11.34
C GLY A 94 21.22 12.04 12.14
N TYR A 95 19.91 12.05 11.92
CA TYR A 95 19.00 12.93 12.70
C TYR A 95 18.61 12.34 14.07
N LEU A 96 18.88 11.06 14.33
CA LEU A 96 18.54 10.38 15.57
C LEU A 96 19.70 10.34 16.60
N SER A 97 20.87 10.91 16.28
CA SER A 97 22.08 10.81 17.12
C SER A 97 22.38 12.04 18.00
N CYS A 98 21.56 13.10 17.99
CA CYS A 98 21.77 14.30 18.79
C CYS A 98 20.56 14.60 19.69
N SER A 99 20.15 13.62 20.49
CA SER A 99 19.27 13.82 21.63
C SER A 99 19.74 12.88 22.74
N GLY A 100 20.88 13.23 23.33
CA GLY A 100 21.53 12.56 24.46
C GLY A 100 22.42 13.53 25.19
#